data_AF-A0A265N5W8-F1
#
_entry.id   AF-A0A265N5W8-F1
#
_cell.length_a   1.000
_cell.length_b   1.000
_cell.length_c   1.000
_cell.angle_alpha   90.00
_cell.angle_beta   90.00
_cell.angle_gamma   90.00
#
_symmetry.space_group_name_H-M   'P 1'
#
loop_
_entity.id
_entity.type
_entity.pdbx_description
1 polymer ?
#
loop_
_entity_poly.entity_id
_entity_poly.type
_entity_poly.pdbx_seq_one_letter_code
_entity_poly.pdbx_strand_id
1 'polypeptide(L)'
;MTVGEQRFLRELDKEIGKHPDKVNIMADYELHVYELLNEASVDEENIYTELVSRLGSPIEIAQMWKQEKSITPRKTQWLFVIINICLFLGGIVLTVSYNMFQWAWVELLWEGLTEATSIIIVVYILFWGLLGYEIGKEFGDGGYRLLRKTFLLSIIPNLILMYLTIFKLIPFDWFQPLLSVPFIIICIIGTGFLYPVSWLGFKWGRKASV
;
A
#
# COMPACT_ATOMS: atom_id res chain seq x y z
N MET A 1 7.14 36.59 -8.56
CA MET A 1 6.61 35.77 -9.67
C MET A 1 6.36 36.66 -10.87
N THR A 2 6.82 36.24 -12.04
CA THR A 2 6.60 36.97 -13.30
C THR A 2 5.25 36.57 -13.91
N VAL A 3 4.76 37.36 -14.87
CA VAL A 3 3.46 37.09 -15.54
C VAL A 3 3.48 35.76 -16.28
N GLY A 4 4.64 35.36 -16.84
CA GLY A 4 4.83 34.08 -17.54
C GLY A 4 4.74 32.86 -16.63
N GLU A 5 5.35 32.92 -15.45
CA GLU A 5 5.29 31.89 -14.42
C GLU A 5 3.86 31.66 -13.93
N GLN A 6 3.17 32.73 -13.55
CA GLN A 6 1.79 32.64 -13.07
C GLN A 6 0.85 32.07 -14.14
N ARG A 7 1.08 32.41 -15.41
CA ARG A 7 0.30 31.85 -16.52
C ARG A 7 0.52 30.35 -16.65
N PHE A 8 1.77 29.89 -16.64
CA PHE A 8 2.11 28.48 -16.77
C PHE A 8 1.48 27.63 -15.65
N LEU A 9 1.67 28.04 -14.39
CA LEU A 9 1.12 27.31 -13.23
C LEU A 9 -0.41 27.31 -13.22
N ARG A 10 -1.06 28.41 -13.64
CA ARG A 10 -2.53 28.47 -13.71
C ARG A 10 -3.09 27.57 -14.81
N GLU A 11 -2.43 27.51 -15.96
CA GLU A 11 -2.82 26.59 -17.05
C GLU A 11 -2.62 25.14 -16.61
N LEU A 12 -1.51 24.83 -15.94
CA LEU A 12 -1.24 23.49 -15.40
C LEU A 12 -2.28 23.05 -14.35
N ASP A 13 -2.60 23.93 -13.39
CA ASP A 13 -3.61 23.71 -12.36
C ASP A 13 -4.98 23.33 -12.96
N LYS A 14 -5.34 24.03 -14.04
CA LYS A 14 -6.59 23.82 -14.77
C LYS A 14 -6.58 22.48 -15.53
N GLU A 15 -5.50 22.17 -16.23
CA GLU A 15 -5.40 20.96 -17.06
C GLU A 15 -5.31 19.66 -16.23
N ILE A 16 -4.65 19.71 -15.06
CA ILE A 16 -4.61 18.62 -14.07
C ILE A 16 -6.01 18.33 -13.51
N GLY A 17 -6.83 19.36 -13.30
CA GLY A 17 -8.22 19.23 -12.88
C GLY A 17 -8.39 18.63 -11.48
N LYS A 18 -9.19 17.56 -11.35
CA LYS A 18 -9.42 16.86 -10.06
C LYS A 18 -8.50 15.64 -9.91
N HIS A 19 -7.19 15.87 -9.89
CA HIS A 19 -6.22 14.82 -9.60
C HIS A 19 -6.06 14.63 -8.07
N PRO A 20 -6.04 13.39 -7.54
CA PRO A 20 -5.86 13.16 -6.10
C PRO A 20 -4.55 13.73 -5.55
N ASP A 21 -3.48 13.65 -6.35
CA ASP A 21 -2.16 14.18 -5.99
C ASP A 21 -1.89 15.59 -6.53
N LYS A 22 -2.94 16.32 -6.92
CA LYS A 22 -2.81 17.65 -7.54
C LYS A 22 -1.92 18.60 -6.74
N VAL A 23 -2.07 18.61 -5.41
CA VAL A 23 -1.28 19.50 -4.54
C VAL A 23 0.21 19.21 -4.63
N ASN A 24 0.58 17.93 -4.65
CA ASN A 24 1.99 17.51 -4.72
C ASN A 24 2.56 17.79 -6.10
N ILE A 25 1.80 17.47 -7.16
CA ILE A 25 2.22 17.75 -8.55
C ILE A 25 2.44 19.25 -8.73
N MET A 26 1.51 20.09 -8.27
CA MET A 26 1.66 21.54 -8.36
C MET A 26 2.88 22.05 -7.59
N ALA A 27 3.14 21.54 -6.38
CA ALA A 27 4.31 21.94 -5.58
C ALA A 27 5.64 21.53 -6.25
N ASP A 28 5.68 20.39 -6.92
CA ASP A 28 6.86 19.89 -7.64
C ASP A 28 7.17 20.78 -8.86
N TYR A 29 6.15 21.13 -9.64
CA TYR A 29 6.30 22.06 -10.77
C TYR A 29 6.59 23.49 -10.33
N GLU A 30 6.08 23.94 -9.18
CA GLU A 30 6.46 25.23 -8.59
C GLU A 30 7.96 25.26 -8.26
N LEU A 31 8.51 24.18 -7.69
CA LEU A 31 9.93 24.05 -7.40
C LEU A 31 10.77 24.06 -8.69
N HIS A 32 10.38 23.26 -9.70
CA HIS A 32 11.11 23.19 -10.97
C HIS A 32 11.08 24.51 -11.76
N VAL A 33 9.95 25.22 -11.74
CA VAL A 33 9.87 26.55 -12.34
C VAL A 33 10.78 27.54 -11.61
N TYR A 34 10.81 27.48 -10.28
CA TYR A 34 11.69 28.32 -9.47
C TYR A 34 13.17 28.04 -9.73
N GLU A 35 13.57 26.77 -9.84
CA GLU A 35 14.94 26.35 -10.16
C GLU A 35 15.36 26.83 -11.57
N LEU A 36 14.51 26.61 -12.58
CA LEU A 36 14.77 27.04 -13.96
C LEU A 36 14.96 28.56 -14.09
N LEU A 37 14.14 29.33 -13.37
CA LEU A 37 14.23 30.79 -13.37
C LEU A 37 15.47 31.33 -12.64
N ASN A 38 16.05 30.56 -11.72
CA ASN A 38 17.28 30.93 -11.02
C ASN A 38 18.54 30.48 -11.78
N GLU A 39 18.48 29.39 -12.55
CA GLU A 39 19.62 28.89 -13.32
C GLU A 39 19.83 29.65 -14.64
N ALA A 40 18.75 30.13 -15.27
CA ALA A 40 18.82 30.82 -16.54
C ALA A 40 18.66 32.33 -16.39
N SER A 41 19.50 33.08 -17.11
CA SER A 41 19.25 34.51 -17.40
C SER A 41 18.11 34.58 -18.44
N VAL A 42 16.91 34.19 -18.00
CA VAL A 42 15.73 34.14 -18.86
C VAL A 42 15.26 35.57 -19.12
N ASP A 43 15.13 35.89 -20.40
CA ASP A 43 14.55 37.15 -20.83
C ASP A 43 13.10 37.25 -20.35
N GLU A 44 12.77 38.31 -19.61
CA GLU A 44 11.47 38.45 -18.92
C GLU A 44 10.27 38.37 -19.87
N GLU A 45 10.46 38.75 -21.14
CA GLU A 45 9.41 38.70 -22.17
C GLU A 45 9.09 37.27 -22.66
N ASN A 46 10.00 36.30 -22.49
CA ASN A 46 9.88 34.97 -23.08
C ASN A 46 9.80 33.81 -22.07
N ILE A 47 9.65 34.12 -20.77
CA ILE A 47 9.59 33.12 -19.69
C ILE A 47 8.59 31.99 -19.98
N TYR A 48 7.38 32.31 -20.46
CA TYR A 48 6.38 31.29 -20.75
C TYR A 48 6.83 30.29 -21.83
N THR A 49 7.46 30.79 -22.88
CA THR A 49 7.96 29.97 -24.00
C THR A 49 9.12 29.08 -23.55
N GLU A 50 10.01 29.60 -22.72
CA GLU A 50 11.13 28.83 -22.18
C GLU A 50 10.61 27.73 -21.23
N LEU A 51 9.64 28.02 -20.36
CA LEU A 51 9.02 27.03 -19.49
C LEU A 51 8.35 25.90 -20.31
N VAL A 52 7.61 26.23 -21.36
CA VAL A 52 6.99 25.23 -22.24
C VAL A 52 8.04 24.41 -23.00
N SER A 53 9.13 25.03 -23.44
CA SER A 53 10.23 24.36 -24.14
C SER A 53 10.97 23.35 -23.24
N ARG A 54 11.19 23.71 -21.97
CA ARG A 54 11.98 22.92 -21.01
C ARG A 54 11.16 21.88 -20.26
N LEU A 55 9.96 22.25 -19.81
CA LEU A 55 9.11 21.39 -18.97
C LEU A 55 8.02 20.67 -19.76
N GLY A 56 7.77 21.09 -21.01
CA GLY A 56 6.61 20.68 -21.80
C GLY A 56 5.40 21.59 -21.58
N SER A 57 4.40 21.48 -22.46
CA SER A 57 3.19 22.27 -22.31
C SER A 57 2.33 21.81 -21.12
N PRO A 58 1.57 22.71 -20.47
CA PRO A 58 0.65 22.34 -19.39
C PRO A 58 -0.32 21.19 -19.75
N ILE A 59 -0.71 21.09 -21.03
CA ILE A 59 -1.57 20.03 -21.55
C ILE A 59 -0.82 18.68 -21.59
N GLU A 60 0.40 18.66 -22.11
CA GLU A 60 1.23 17.44 -22.17
C GLU A 60 1.55 16.92 -20.78
N ILE A 61 1.92 17.81 -19.86
CA ILE A 61 2.17 17.48 -18.45
C ILE A 61 0.91 16.85 -17.83
N ALA A 62 -0.25 17.51 -17.99
CA ALA A 62 -1.50 16.97 -17.47
C ALA A 62 -1.90 15.63 -18.10
N GLN A 63 -1.55 15.39 -19.37
CA GLN A 63 -1.77 14.10 -20.03
C GLN A 63 -0.84 13.01 -19.48
N MET A 64 0.43 13.30 -19.24
CA MET A 64 1.38 12.38 -18.59
C MET A 64 0.85 11.94 -17.23
N TRP A 65 0.46 12.87 -16.37
CA TRP A 65 -0.10 12.54 -15.05
C TRP A 65 -1.45 11.82 -15.12
N LYS A 66 -2.28 12.08 -16.15
CA LYS A 66 -3.51 11.31 -16.39
C LYS A 66 -3.23 9.86 -16.82
N GLN A 67 -2.17 9.62 -17.60
CA GLN A 67 -1.74 8.28 -17.98
C GLN A 67 -1.13 7.54 -16.79
N GLU A 68 -0.30 8.22 -16.00
CA GLU A 68 0.31 7.67 -14.79
C GLU A 68 -0.76 7.26 -13.79
N LYS A 69 -1.80 8.08 -13.58
CA LYS A 69 -3.00 7.73 -12.79
C LYS A 69 -3.64 6.36 -13.16
N SER A 70 -3.48 5.88 -14.39
CA SER A 70 -4.01 4.58 -14.83
C SER A 70 -3.18 3.36 -14.38
N ILE A 71 -1.94 3.61 -13.98
CA ILE A 71 -0.93 2.61 -13.56
C ILE A 71 -0.66 2.69 -12.04
N THR A 72 -0.88 3.84 -11.39
CA THR A 72 -0.54 4.09 -9.97
C THR A 72 -1.65 3.64 -8.96
N PRO A 73 -1.52 3.97 -7.66
CA PRO A 73 -1.44 3.14 -6.42
C PRO A 73 -2.51 2.06 -6.21
N ARG A 74 -3.68 2.32 -6.78
CA ARG A 74 -4.94 1.77 -6.29
C ARG A 74 -5.10 0.30 -6.68
N LYS A 75 -4.49 -0.09 -7.80
CA LYS A 75 -4.46 -1.47 -8.28
C LYS A 75 -3.58 -2.35 -7.38
N THR A 76 -2.36 -1.93 -7.07
CA THR A 76 -1.45 -2.67 -6.18
C THR A 76 -2.02 -2.80 -4.77
N GLN A 77 -2.61 -1.71 -4.24
CA GLN A 77 -3.30 -1.74 -2.95
C GLN A 77 -4.48 -2.73 -2.93
N TRP A 78 -5.34 -2.72 -3.96
CA TRP A 78 -6.47 -3.64 -4.05
C TRP A 78 -6.02 -5.09 -4.23
N LEU A 79 -4.95 -5.33 -4.98
CA LEU A 79 -4.36 -6.66 -5.11
C LEU A 79 -4.00 -7.25 -3.74
N PHE A 80 -3.37 -6.45 -2.87
CA PHE A 80 -3.01 -6.91 -1.52
C PHE A 80 -4.22 -7.17 -0.62
N VAL A 81 -5.24 -6.31 -0.69
CA VAL A 81 -6.49 -6.50 0.05
C VAL A 81 -7.20 -7.77 -0.44
N ILE A 82 -7.26 -7.98 -1.76
CA ILE A 82 -7.86 -9.17 -2.36
C ILE A 82 -7.10 -10.43 -1.93
N ILE A 83 -5.77 -10.42 -1.95
CA ILE A 83 -4.96 -11.57 -1.52
C ILE A 83 -5.25 -11.91 -0.05
N ASN A 84 -5.29 -10.92 0.85
CA ASN A 84 -5.63 -11.17 2.26
C ASN A 84 -7.04 -11.75 2.43
N ILE A 85 -8.02 -11.23 1.69
CA ILE A 85 -9.39 -11.75 1.71
C ILE A 85 -9.43 -13.18 1.16
N CYS A 86 -8.75 -13.46 0.05
CA CYS A 86 -8.67 -14.80 -0.54
C CYS A 86 -8.01 -15.80 0.40
N LEU A 87 -6.92 -15.42 1.08
CA LEU A 87 -6.26 -16.25 2.09
C LEU A 87 -7.19 -16.50 3.28
N PHE A 88 -7.90 -15.48 3.76
CA PHE A 88 -8.84 -15.61 4.86
C PHE A 88 -10.02 -16.53 4.52
N LEU A 89 -10.66 -16.32 3.36
CA LEU A 89 -11.74 -17.16 2.87
C LEU A 89 -11.25 -18.59 2.56
N GLY A 90 -10.06 -18.73 2.00
CA GLY A 90 -9.42 -20.02 1.76
C GLY A 90 -9.21 -20.79 3.05
N GLY A 91 -8.74 -20.11 4.11
CA GLY A 91 -8.61 -20.69 5.45
C GLY A 91 -9.95 -21.16 6.03
N ILE A 92 -11.03 -20.39 5.85
CA ILE A 92 -12.39 -20.80 6.26
C ILE A 92 -12.82 -22.05 5.51
N VAL A 93 -12.72 -22.05 4.18
CA VAL A 93 -13.12 -23.19 3.34
C VAL A 93 -12.31 -24.43 3.72
N LEU A 94 -11.01 -24.28 3.92
CA LEU A 94 -10.14 -25.39 4.32
C LEU A 94 -10.53 -25.94 5.70
N THR A 95 -10.77 -25.08 6.69
CA THR A 95 -11.18 -25.49 8.04
C THR A 95 -12.50 -26.26 8.01
N VAL A 96 -13.49 -25.74 7.29
CA VAL A 96 -14.79 -26.41 7.12
C VAL A 96 -14.61 -27.74 6.37
N SER A 97 -13.79 -27.76 5.32
CA SER A 97 -13.52 -28.96 4.54
C SER A 97 -12.90 -30.05 5.43
N TYR A 98 -11.87 -29.72 6.20
CA TYR A 98 -11.19 -30.67 7.09
C TYR A 98 -12.13 -31.28 8.15
N ASN A 99 -13.04 -30.47 8.72
CA ASN A 99 -13.93 -30.94 9.79
C ASN A 99 -15.18 -31.67 9.28
N MET A 100 -15.69 -31.32 8.10
CA MET A 100 -16.96 -31.86 7.59
C MET A 100 -16.77 -32.93 6.50
N PHE A 101 -15.66 -32.88 5.78
CA PHE A 101 -15.40 -33.73 4.61
C PHE A 101 -14.07 -34.45 4.86
N GLN A 102 -14.13 -35.72 5.25
CA GLN A 102 -12.95 -36.59 5.51
C GLN A 102 -12.18 -36.92 4.21
N TRP A 103 -11.73 -35.88 3.51
CA TRP A 103 -10.99 -35.97 2.27
C TRP A 103 -9.51 -36.07 2.57
N ALA A 104 -8.89 -37.18 2.16
CA ALA A 104 -7.46 -37.46 2.41
C ALA A 104 -6.51 -36.36 1.89
N TRP A 105 -6.87 -35.67 0.80
CA TRP A 105 -6.06 -34.55 0.29
C TRP A 105 -6.14 -33.29 1.18
N VAL A 106 -7.26 -33.09 1.87
CA VAL A 106 -7.44 -31.98 2.83
C VAL A 106 -6.65 -32.26 4.10
N GLU A 107 -6.66 -33.50 4.58
CA GLU A 107 -5.86 -33.93 5.74
C GLU A 107 -4.36 -33.73 5.48
N LEU A 108 -3.86 -34.18 4.34
CA LEU A 108 -2.45 -33.97 3.95
C LEU A 108 -2.08 -32.48 3.87
N LEU A 109 -2.95 -31.65 3.30
CA LEU A 109 -2.75 -30.20 3.26
C LEU A 109 -2.77 -29.57 4.66
N TRP A 110 -3.68 -30.01 5.51
CA TRP A 110 -3.84 -29.51 6.88
C TRP A 110 -2.63 -29.84 7.76
N GLU A 111 -2.11 -31.07 7.68
CA GLU A 111 -0.89 -31.50 8.37
C GLU A 111 0.32 -30.69 7.89
N GLY A 112 0.51 -30.56 6.57
CA GLY A 112 1.61 -29.77 6.01
C GLY A 112 1.56 -28.29 6.40
N LEU A 113 0.36 -27.69 6.44
CA LEU A 113 0.17 -26.32 6.92
C LEU A 113 0.50 -26.19 8.41
N THR A 114 0.11 -27.19 9.21
CA THR A 114 0.41 -27.23 10.65
C THR A 114 1.90 -27.27 10.89
N GLU A 115 2.63 -28.13 10.19
CA GLU A 115 4.10 -28.22 10.31
C GLU A 115 4.80 -26.94 9.85
N ALA A 116 4.30 -26.30 8.78
CA ALA A 116 4.88 -25.09 8.20
C ALA A 116 4.49 -23.79 8.94
N THR A 117 3.70 -23.85 10.01
CA THR A 117 3.11 -22.67 10.67
C THR A 117 4.13 -21.59 11.03
N SER A 118 5.29 -21.98 11.58
CA SER A 118 6.34 -21.01 11.93
C SER A 118 6.93 -20.32 10.70
N ILE A 119 7.07 -21.04 9.58
CA ILE A 119 7.55 -20.48 8.30
C ILE A 119 6.51 -19.50 7.76
N ILE A 120 5.22 -19.85 7.82
CA ILE A 120 4.12 -19.00 7.38
C ILE A 120 4.14 -17.66 8.14
N ILE A 121 4.34 -17.68 9.46
CA ILE A 121 4.45 -16.45 10.27
C ILE A 121 5.62 -15.58 9.81
N VAL A 122 6.80 -16.16 9.60
CA VAL A 122 7.99 -15.40 9.15
C VAL A 122 7.76 -14.78 7.78
N VAL A 123 7.24 -15.56 6.83
CA VAL A 123 6.90 -15.07 5.49
C VAL A 123 5.87 -13.95 5.57
N TYR A 124 4.86 -14.07 6.44
CA TYR A 124 3.84 -13.07 6.62
C TYR A 124 4.40 -11.75 7.19
N ILE A 125 5.31 -11.83 8.17
CA ILE A 125 6.01 -10.65 8.71
C ILE A 125 6.84 -9.95 7.62
N LEU A 126 7.59 -10.72 6.84
CA LEU A 126 8.38 -10.19 5.72
C LEU A 126 7.49 -9.54 4.66
N PHE A 127 6.38 -10.19 4.30
CA PHE A 127 5.39 -9.65 3.38
C PHE A 127 4.86 -8.28 3.85
N TRP A 128 4.52 -8.13 5.13
CA TRP A 128 4.08 -6.85 5.69
C TRP A 128 5.19 -5.79 5.70
N GLY A 129 6.43 -6.17 5.96
CA GLY A 129 7.59 -5.27 5.85
C GLY A 129 7.82 -4.78 4.42
N LEU A 130 7.78 -5.69 3.44
CA LEU A 130 7.91 -5.38 2.01
C LEU A 130 6.76 -4.52 1.50
N LEU A 131 5.53 -4.81 1.95
CA LEU A 131 4.36 -3.98 1.63
C LEU A 131 4.53 -2.56 2.18
N GLY A 132 5.01 -2.45 3.42
CA GLY A 132 5.41 -1.16 3.99
C GLY A 132 6.39 -0.43 3.09
N TYR A 133 7.46 -1.13 2.69
CA TYR A 133 8.51 -0.60 1.80
C TYR A 133 7.97 -0.12 0.46
N GLU A 134 7.19 -0.93 -0.27
CA GLU A 134 6.62 -0.54 -1.56
C GLU A 134 5.70 0.68 -1.42
N ILE A 135 4.86 0.73 -0.39
CA ILE A 135 4.01 1.90 -0.12
C ILE A 135 4.85 3.15 0.18
N GLY A 136 5.95 3.00 0.92
CA GLY A 136 6.85 4.11 1.22
C GLY A 136 7.58 4.63 -0.01
N LYS A 137 8.01 3.70 -0.87
CA LYS A 137 8.73 4.00 -2.12
C LYS A 137 7.83 4.63 -3.17
N GLU A 138 6.61 4.12 -3.36
CA GLU A 138 5.69 4.61 -4.39
C GLU A 138 4.93 5.88 -3.98
N PHE A 139 4.64 6.10 -2.68
CA PHE A 139 3.72 7.17 -2.24
C PHE A 139 4.33 8.21 -1.30
N GLY A 140 5.61 8.07 -0.93
CA GLY A 140 6.31 9.04 -0.07
C GLY A 140 5.51 9.41 1.20
N ASP A 141 5.47 10.69 1.54
CA ASP A 141 4.76 11.20 2.73
C ASP A 141 3.22 11.06 2.64
N GLY A 142 2.67 10.98 1.42
CA GLY A 142 1.23 10.72 1.19
C GLY A 142 0.81 9.28 1.52
N GLY A 143 1.76 8.33 1.46
CA GLY A 143 1.53 6.90 1.66
C GLY A 143 1.17 6.48 3.09
N TYR A 144 1.46 7.30 4.10
CA TYR A 144 1.24 6.93 5.50
C TYR A 144 -0.26 6.67 5.82
N ARG A 145 -1.15 7.51 5.27
CA ARG A 145 -2.60 7.32 5.44
C ARG A 145 -3.10 6.06 4.73
N LEU A 146 -2.47 5.70 3.61
CA LEU A 146 -2.75 4.50 2.83
C LEU A 146 -2.32 3.23 3.58
N LEU A 147 -1.10 3.23 4.11
CA LEU A 147 -0.54 2.15 4.93
C LEU A 147 -1.46 1.85 6.10
N ARG A 148 -1.83 2.88 6.87
CA ARG A 148 -2.68 2.72 8.06
C ARG A 148 -4.05 2.12 7.72
N LYS A 149 -4.71 2.61 6.66
CA LYS A 149 -6.03 2.09 6.24
C LYS A 149 -5.94 0.63 5.77
N THR A 150 -4.94 0.31 4.96
CA THR A 150 -4.76 -1.05 4.40
C THR A 150 -4.41 -2.05 5.49
N PHE A 151 -3.55 -1.64 6.43
CA PHE A 151 -3.18 -2.42 7.61
C PHE A 151 -4.41 -2.73 8.48
N LEU A 152 -5.17 -1.70 8.86
CA LEU A 152 -6.38 -1.88 9.68
C LEU A 152 -7.42 -2.77 8.99
N LEU A 153 -7.69 -2.55 7.70
CA LEU A 153 -8.68 -3.33 6.96
C LEU A 153 -8.31 -4.81 6.88
N SER A 154 -7.02 -5.13 6.79
CA SER A 154 -6.54 -6.51 6.67
C SER A 154 -6.45 -7.22 8.02
N ILE A 155 -6.11 -6.50 9.10
CA ILE A 155 -5.89 -7.10 10.42
C ILE A 155 -7.17 -7.20 11.26
N ILE A 156 -8.12 -6.28 11.10
CA ILE A 156 -9.37 -6.32 11.87
C ILE A 156 -10.10 -7.67 11.74
N PRO A 157 -10.34 -8.23 10.53
CA PRO A 157 -10.99 -9.54 10.39
C PRO A 157 -10.21 -10.66 11.09
N ASN A 158 -8.87 -10.63 11.03
CA ASN A 158 -8.02 -11.63 11.65
C ASN A 158 -8.06 -11.56 13.18
N LEU A 159 -8.01 -10.35 13.76
CA LEU A 159 -8.16 -10.14 15.21
C LEU A 159 -9.55 -10.55 15.71
N ILE A 160 -10.61 -10.25 14.93
CA ILE A 160 -11.97 -10.68 15.26
C ILE A 160 -12.04 -12.20 15.29
N LEU A 161 -11.49 -12.90 14.28
CA LEU A 161 -11.49 -14.37 14.26
C LEU A 161 -10.78 -14.95 15.48
N MET A 162 -9.56 -14.46 15.79
CA MET A 162 -8.80 -14.89 16.96
C MET A 162 -9.57 -14.65 18.27
N TYR A 163 -10.24 -13.51 18.40
CA TYR A 163 -11.10 -13.21 19.55
C TYR A 163 -12.26 -14.20 19.64
N LEU A 164 -13.00 -14.45 18.55
CA LEU A 164 -14.12 -15.39 18.52
C LEU A 164 -13.71 -16.82 18.91
N THR A 165 -12.50 -17.25 18.51
CA THR A 165 -11.95 -18.55 18.92
C THR A 165 -11.59 -18.61 20.41
N ILE A 166 -11.05 -17.55 21.01
CA ILE A 166 -10.72 -17.51 22.45
C ILE A 166 -11.99 -17.57 23.31
N PHE A 167 -13.04 -16.82 22.92
CA PHE A 167 -14.32 -16.80 23.63
C PHE A 167 -15.18 -18.04 23.35
N LYS A 168 -14.64 -19.04 22.64
CA LYS A 168 -15.31 -20.31 22.30
C LYS A 168 -16.67 -20.13 21.59
N LEU A 169 -16.88 -18.99 20.92
CA LEU A 169 -18.01 -18.80 20.01
C LEU A 169 -17.87 -19.70 18.79
N ILE A 170 -16.62 -20.01 18.41
CA ILE A 170 -16.27 -21.03 17.42
C ILE A 170 -15.61 -22.19 18.18
N PRO A 171 -16.03 -23.45 17.94
CA PRO A 171 -15.43 -24.61 18.62
C PRO A 171 -13.94 -24.69 18.32
N PHE A 172 -13.14 -24.55 19.38
CA PHE A 172 -11.67 -24.54 19.33
C PHE A 172 -11.10 -25.83 18.72
N ASP A 173 -11.79 -26.96 18.93
CA ASP A 173 -11.39 -28.27 18.44
C ASP A 173 -11.31 -28.33 16.91
N TRP A 174 -12.06 -27.49 16.20
CA TRP A 174 -12.05 -27.43 14.74
C TRP A 174 -10.72 -26.96 14.15
N PHE A 175 -9.91 -26.30 14.99
CA PHE A 175 -8.62 -25.78 14.59
C PHE A 175 -7.46 -26.57 15.21
N GLN A 176 -7.70 -27.66 15.93
CA GLN A 176 -6.63 -28.54 16.38
C GLN A 176 -6.06 -29.35 15.20
N PRO A 177 -4.74 -29.59 15.15
CA PRO A 177 -3.68 -29.12 16.06
C PRO A 177 -3.14 -27.70 15.76
N LEU A 178 -3.56 -27.09 14.64
CA LEU A 178 -3.07 -25.81 14.10
C LEU A 178 -3.11 -24.63 15.10
N LEU A 179 -4.24 -24.44 15.81
CA LEU A 179 -4.43 -23.34 16.75
C LEU A 179 -4.49 -23.88 18.19
N SER A 180 -3.34 -23.88 18.86
CA SER A 180 -3.28 -24.01 20.32
C SER A 180 -3.51 -22.65 21.00
N VAL A 181 -4.00 -22.62 22.24
CA VAL A 181 -4.17 -21.37 22.99
C VAL A 181 -2.86 -20.55 23.08
N PRO A 182 -1.69 -21.16 23.38
CA PRO A 182 -0.40 -20.46 23.34
C PRO A 182 -0.10 -19.88 21.95
N PHE A 183 -0.42 -20.61 20.90
CA PHE A 183 -0.19 -20.18 19.53
C PHE A 183 -1.07 -18.97 19.14
N ILE A 184 -2.34 -18.94 19.55
CA ILE A 184 -3.22 -17.79 19.33
C ILE A 184 -2.66 -16.54 20.02
N ILE A 185 -2.16 -16.67 21.25
CA ILE A 185 -1.55 -15.55 21.99
C ILE A 185 -0.32 -15.03 21.23
N ILE A 186 0.54 -15.92 20.72
CA ILE A 186 1.69 -15.54 19.89
C ILE A 186 1.24 -14.82 18.62
N CYS A 187 0.18 -15.29 17.96
CA CYS A 187 -0.38 -14.63 16.77
C CYS A 187 -0.95 -13.25 17.06
N ILE A 188 -1.61 -13.05 18.21
CA ILE A 188 -2.11 -11.73 18.62
C ILE A 188 -0.95 -10.76 18.86
N ILE A 189 0.07 -11.18 19.61
CA ILE A 189 1.27 -10.37 19.87
C ILE A 189 2.00 -10.07 18.56
N GLY A 190 2.20 -11.09 17.73
CA GLY A 190 2.82 -10.98 16.41
C GLY A 190 2.05 -10.01 15.50
N THR A 191 0.72 -10.06 15.52
CA THR A 191 -0.14 -9.13 14.78
C THR A 191 0.07 -7.68 15.25
N GLY A 192 0.27 -7.45 16.55
CA GLY A 192 0.68 -6.14 17.07
C GLY A 192 2.04 -5.68 16.53
N PHE A 193 3.01 -6.60 16.40
CA PHE A 193 4.33 -6.35 15.82
C PHE A 193 4.33 -6.09 14.31
N LEU A 194 3.29 -6.51 13.57
CA LEU A 194 3.21 -6.24 12.13
C LEU A 194 3.14 -4.74 11.83
N TYR A 195 2.54 -3.93 12.71
CA TYR A 195 2.46 -2.49 12.50
C TYR A 195 3.85 -1.81 12.52
N PRO A 196 4.68 -1.97 13.57
CA PRO A 196 6.02 -1.39 13.58
C PRO A 196 6.89 -1.95 12.45
N VAL A 197 6.77 -3.22 12.09
CA VAL A 197 7.50 -3.81 10.95
C VAL A 197 7.11 -3.14 9.63
N SER A 198 5.80 -3.00 9.37
CA SER A 198 5.29 -2.32 8.17
C SER A 198 5.71 -0.85 8.14
N TRP A 199 5.72 -0.19 9.30
CA TRP A 199 6.15 1.20 9.42
C TRP A 199 7.67 1.39 9.20
N LEU A 200 8.49 0.46 9.68
CA LEU A 200 9.93 0.43 9.40
C LEU A 200 10.19 0.24 7.90
N GLY A 201 9.47 -0.70 7.27
CA GLY A 201 9.48 -0.89 5.82
C GLY A 201 9.14 0.41 5.10
N PHE A 202 8.03 1.06 5.47
CA PHE A 202 7.59 2.35 4.92
C PHE A 202 8.65 3.44 5.03
N LYS A 203 9.27 3.59 6.21
CA LYS A 203 10.33 4.59 6.41
C LYS A 203 11.54 4.31 5.53
N TRP A 204 11.86 3.04 5.28
CA TRP A 204 12.96 2.64 4.40
C TRP A 204 12.62 2.88 2.93
N GLY A 205 11.43 2.49 2.48
CA GLY A 205 10.95 2.73 1.12
C GLY A 205 10.92 4.22 0.79
N ARG A 206 10.43 5.05 1.71
CA ARG A 206 10.41 6.51 1.56
C ARG A 206 11.80 7.10 1.34
N LYS A 207 12.82 6.61 2.05
CA LYS A 207 14.20 7.09 1.88
C LYS A 207 14.81 6.67 0.55
N ALA A 208 14.34 5.58 -0.07
CA ALA A 208 14.83 5.10 -1.34
C ALA A 208 14.12 5.76 -2.55
N SER A 209 13.06 6.53 -2.30
CA SER A 209 12.35 7.33 -3.31
C SER A 209 12.90 8.75 -3.47
N VAL A 210 13.83 9.17 -2.61
CA VAL A 210 14.53 10.47 -2.69
C VAL A 210 15.84 10.29 -3.45
#